data_AF-W4P6C3-F1
#
_entry.id   AF-W4P6C3-F1
#
_cell.length_a   1.000
_cell.length_b   1.000
_cell.length_c   1.000
_cell.angle_alpha   90.00
_cell.angle_beta   90.00
_cell.angle_gamma   90.00
#
_symmetry.space_group_name_H-M   'P 1'
#
loop_
_entity.id
_entity.type
_entity.pdbx_description
1 polymer ?
#
loop_
_entity_poly.entity_id
_entity_poly.type
_entity_poly.pdbx_seq_one_letter_code
_entity_poly.pdbx_strand_id
1 'polypeptide(L)'
;MAQEDVFKKLVSHCKEYGFVFPSSDIYDGLGAVYDYGQMGVELKNNIKKYWWDSMVLLHENIVGIDSAIFMHPTIWKASGHVDAFNDPLIDNKDSKKRYRADVLIEDQLAKYDDKINKEVAKAPRGSETLSTKRSSALPTDACWRIRRNATRCTNALPGR
;
A
#
# COMPACT_ATOMS: atom_id res chain seq x y z
N MET A 1 -3.33 -23.73 9.60
CA MET A 1 -3.29 -23.54 8.14
C MET A 1 -2.57 -22.22 7.88
N ALA A 2 -1.61 -22.17 6.96
CA ALA A 2 -0.90 -20.92 6.70
C ALA A 2 -1.87 -19.87 6.15
N GLN A 3 -1.67 -18.59 6.51
CA GLN A 3 -2.51 -17.47 6.05
C GLN A 3 -2.65 -17.45 4.53
N GLU A 4 -1.57 -17.79 3.83
CA GLU A 4 -1.49 -17.92 2.36
C GLU A 4 -2.48 -18.97 1.79
N ASP A 5 -2.68 -20.08 2.49
CA ASP A 5 -3.57 -21.15 2.03
C ASP A 5 -5.04 -20.74 2.14
N VAL A 6 -5.37 -19.96 3.17
CA VAL A 6 -6.72 -19.41 3.36
C VAL A 6 -7.02 -18.39 2.26
N PHE A 7 -6.05 -17.54 1.93
CA PHE A 7 -6.21 -16.54 0.88
C PHE A 7 -6.44 -17.18 -0.49
N LYS A 8 -5.67 -18.23 -0.83
CA LYS A 8 -5.88 -18.99 -2.09
C LYS A 8 -7.26 -19.60 -2.18
N LYS A 9 -7.77 -20.18 -1.08
CA LYS A 9 -9.13 -20.72 -1.00
C LYS A 9 -10.21 -19.65 -1.14
N LEU A 10 -9.97 -18.46 -0.58
CA LEU A 10 -10.89 -17.33 -0.72
C LEU A 10 -10.96 -16.88 -2.19
N VAL A 11 -9.80 -16.73 -2.84
CA VAL A 11 -9.73 -16.32 -4.26
C VAL A 11 -10.43 -17.33 -5.16
N SER A 12 -10.24 -18.64 -4.93
CA SER A 12 -10.94 -19.67 -5.72
C SER A 12 -12.47 -19.59 -5.51
N HIS A 13 -12.91 -19.45 -4.26
CA HIS A 13 -14.34 -19.29 -3.94
C HIS A 13 -14.94 -18.04 -4.61
N CYS A 14 -14.24 -16.89 -4.55
CA CYS A 14 -14.72 -15.67 -5.18
C CYS A 14 -14.87 -15.79 -6.70
N LYS A 15 -14.01 -16.59 -7.36
CA LYS A 15 -14.11 -16.88 -8.80
C LYS A 15 -15.25 -17.85 -9.10
N GLU A 16 -15.36 -18.94 -8.35
CA GLU A 16 -16.38 -19.99 -8.58
C GLU A 16 -17.81 -19.48 -8.38
N TYR A 17 -18.04 -18.67 -7.35
CA TYR A 17 -19.36 -18.16 -6.99
C TYR A 17 -19.71 -16.81 -7.63
N GLY A 18 -18.85 -16.30 -8.51
CA GLY A 18 -19.16 -15.08 -9.27
C GLY A 18 -19.13 -13.79 -8.47
N PHE A 19 -18.14 -13.63 -7.59
CA PHE A 19 -17.91 -12.37 -6.88
C PHE A 19 -16.98 -11.45 -7.65
N VAL A 20 -15.73 -11.87 -7.89
CA VAL A 20 -14.69 -11.01 -8.47
C VAL A 20 -13.89 -11.80 -9.50
N PHE A 21 -13.70 -11.21 -10.67
CA PHE A 21 -12.92 -11.75 -11.77
C PHE A 21 -11.79 -10.79 -12.15
N PRO A 22 -10.59 -11.30 -12.49
CA PRO A 22 -9.59 -10.46 -13.14
C PRO A 22 -10.18 -9.94 -14.46
N SER A 23 -10.05 -8.63 -14.70
CA SER A 23 -10.60 -8.06 -15.92
C SER A 23 -9.79 -8.52 -17.13
N SER A 24 -10.49 -8.80 -18.23
CA SER A 24 -9.89 -9.29 -19.48
C SER A 24 -9.09 -10.59 -19.32
N ASP A 25 -9.54 -11.51 -18.47
CA ASP A 25 -8.86 -12.80 -18.22
C ASP A 25 -8.60 -13.60 -19.52
N ILE A 26 -9.50 -13.47 -20.50
CA ILE A 26 -9.36 -14.10 -21.84
C ILE A 26 -8.25 -13.48 -22.71
N TYR A 27 -7.73 -12.31 -22.34
CA TYR A 27 -6.71 -11.54 -23.07
C TYR A 27 -5.49 -11.26 -22.17
N ASP A 28 -5.05 -12.25 -21.38
CA ASP A 28 -3.88 -12.20 -20.49
C ASP A 28 -4.05 -11.34 -19.22
N GLY A 29 -5.24 -10.74 -19.03
CA GLY A 29 -5.60 -10.01 -17.83
C GLY A 29 -4.95 -8.63 -17.73
N LEU A 30 -5.70 -7.65 -17.23
CA LEU A 30 -5.14 -6.35 -16.87
C LEU A 30 -4.82 -6.32 -15.38
N GLY A 31 -3.53 -6.15 -15.06
CA GLY A 31 -3.07 -6.02 -13.68
C GLY A 31 -3.80 -4.90 -12.96
N ALA A 32 -4.23 -5.17 -11.72
CA ALA A 32 -4.96 -4.25 -10.83
C ALA A 32 -6.37 -3.83 -11.28
N VAL A 33 -6.94 -4.45 -12.32
CA VAL A 33 -8.33 -4.20 -12.76
C VAL A 33 -9.16 -5.46 -12.57
N TYR A 34 -10.35 -5.30 -11.98
CA TYR A 34 -11.24 -6.41 -11.64
C TYR A 34 -12.70 -6.10 -12.00
N ASP A 35 -13.39 -7.12 -12.48
CA ASP A 35 -14.80 -7.09 -12.80
C ASP A 35 -15.62 -7.80 -11.71
N TYR A 36 -16.74 -7.20 -11.32
CA TYR A 36 -17.64 -7.79 -10.33
C TYR A 36 -18.69 -8.65 -11.01
N GLY A 37 -18.83 -9.90 -10.57
CA GLY A 37 -19.87 -10.81 -11.05
C GLY A 37 -21.24 -10.55 -10.40
N GLN A 38 -22.21 -11.41 -10.67
CA GLN A 38 -23.60 -11.27 -10.20
C GLN A 38 -23.68 -11.09 -8.67
N MET A 39 -23.03 -11.99 -7.92
CA MET A 39 -23.02 -11.92 -6.45
C MET A 39 -22.13 -10.78 -5.93
N GLY A 40 -21.07 -10.44 -6.66
CA GLY A 40 -20.17 -9.35 -6.32
C GLY A 40 -20.81 -7.98 -6.42
N VAL A 41 -21.62 -7.75 -7.45
CA VAL A 41 -22.35 -6.48 -7.64
C VAL A 41 -23.39 -6.30 -6.54
N GLU A 42 -24.17 -7.33 -6.23
CA GLU A 42 -25.16 -7.29 -5.14
C GLU A 42 -24.49 -7.02 -3.78
N LEU A 43 -23.39 -7.72 -3.48
CA LEU A 43 -22.63 -7.49 -2.25
C LEU A 43 -22.11 -6.05 -2.17
N LYS A 44 -21.51 -5.54 -3.25
CA LYS A 44 -21.00 -4.16 -3.34
C LYS A 44 -22.11 -3.13 -3.14
N ASN A 45 -23.27 -3.34 -3.75
CA ASN A 45 -24.42 -2.45 -3.62
C ASN A 45 -24.98 -2.44 -2.20
N ASN A 46 -25.09 -3.61 -1.57
CA ASN A 46 -25.54 -3.74 -0.18
C ASN A 46 -24.60 -3.03 0.79
N ILE A 47 -23.29 -3.19 0.62
CA ILE A 47 -22.28 -2.49 1.45
C ILE A 47 -22.38 -0.98 1.27
N LYS A 48 -22.45 -0.50 0.01
CA LYS A 48 -22.60 0.93 -0.29
C LYS A 48 -23.86 1.52 0.34
N LYS A 49 -24.99 0.82 0.23
CA LYS A 49 -26.27 1.25 0.80
C LYS A 49 -26.18 1.32 2.32
N TYR A 50 -25.70 0.26 2.97
CA TYR A 50 -25.53 0.24 4.42
C TYR A 50 -24.62 1.38 4.92
N TRP A 51 -23.51 1.62 4.21
CA TRP A 51 -22.61 2.73 4.53
C TRP A 51 -23.28 4.09 4.36
N TRP A 52 -24.03 4.29 3.26
CA TRP A 52 -24.77 5.53 3.03
C TRP A 52 -25.82 5.79 4.10
N ASP A 53 -26.62 4.78 4.43
CA ASP A 53 -27.67 4.88 5.45
C ASP A 53 -27.05 5.21 6.81
N SER A 54 -25.96 4.53 7.18
CA SER A 54 -25.30 4.76 8.46
C SER A 54 -24.62 6.13 8.57
N MET A 55 -23.99 6.62 7.51
CA MET A 55 -23.26 7.89 7.56
C MET A 55 -24.16 9.10 7.31
N VAL A 56 -25.02 9.04 6.30
CA VAL A 56 -25.80 10.19 5.85
C VAL A 56 -27.16 10.26 6.53
N LEU A 57 -27.89 9.14 6.64
CA LEU A 57 -29.27 9.18 7.16
C LEU A 57 -29.35 9.23 8.69
N LEU A 58 -28.38 8.62 9.40
CA LEU A 58 -28.37 8.59 10.86
C LEU A 58 -27.66 9.80 11.51
N HIS A 59 -26.99 10.65 10.73
CA HIS A 59 -26.26 11.80 11.26
C HIS A 59 -26.83 13.10 10.71
N GLU A 60 -27.14 14.05 11.60
CA GLU A 60 -27.73 15.34 11.22
C GLU A 60 -26.76 16.28 10.50
N ASN A 61 -25.45 16.05 10.63
CA ASN A 61 -24.40 16.95 10.14
C ASN A 61 -23.73 16.50 8.84
N ILE A 62 -24.20 15.42 8.21
CA ILE A 62 -23.56 14.84 7.03
C ILE A 62 -24.52 14.95 5.85
N VAL A 63 -24.07 15.56 4.76
CA VAL A 63 -24.86 15.76 3.55
C VAL A 63 -24.25 14.97 2.39
N GLY A 64 -25.08 14.22 1.68
CA GLY A 64 -24.68 13.52 0.47
C GLY A 64 -24.47 14.47 -0.70
N ILE A 65 -23.30 14.40 -1.34
CA ILE A 65 -22.97 15.14 -2.57
C ILE A 65 -22.40 14.14 -3.57
N ASP A 66 -22.82 14.26 -4.83
CA ASP A 66 -22.23 13.54 -5.96
C ASP A 66 -21.49 14.53 -6.85
N SER A 67 -20.20 14.29 -7.07
CA SER A 67 -19.29 15.20 -7.77
C SER A 67 -18.72 14.56 -9.04
N ALA A 68 -18.50 15.36 -10.07
CA ALA A 68 -17.90 14.89 -11.32
C ALA A 68 -16.46 14.38 -11.13
N ILE A 69 -16.12 13.29 -11.83
CA ILE A 69 -14.76 12.70 -11.81
C ILE A 69 -13.76 13.59 -12.56
N PHE A 70 -14.18 14.20 -13.67
CA PHE A 70 -13.34 15.11 -14.44
C PHE A 70 -13.40 16.52 -13.82
N MET A 71 -12.27 16.95 -13.27
CA MET A 71 -12.12 18.24 -12.61
C MET A 71 -11.11 19.13 -13.33
N HIS A 72 -11.24 20.44 -13.14
CA HIS A 72 -10.30 21.42 -13.69
C HIS A 72 -8.90 21.27 -13.02
N PRO A 73 -7.79 21.30 -13.77
CA PRO A 73 -6.45 20.98 -13.25
C PRO A 73 -5.95 21.91 -12.14
N THR A 74 -6.49 23.12 -12.01
CA THR A 74 -6.15 24.03 -10.89
C THR A 74 -6.59 23.48 -9.54
N ILE A 75 -7.63 22.65 -9.50
CA ILE A 75 -8.12 22.02 -8.25
C ILE A 75 -7.05 21.08 -7.69
N TRP A 76 -6.36 20.33 -8.55
CA TRP A 76 -5.31 19.40 -8.13
C TRP A 76 -4.03 20.09 -7.68
N LYS A 77 -3.76 21.28 -8.24
CA LYS A 77 -2.68 22.15 -7.77
C LYS A 77 -3.02 22.75 -6.41
N ALA A 78 -4.23 23.26 -6.24
CA ALA A 78 -4.70 23.83 -4.99
C ALA A 78 -4.76 22.80 -3.85
N SER A 79 -5.13 21.55 -4.15
CA SER A 79 -5.14 20.44 -3.19
C SER A 79 -3.75 19.83 -2.92
N GLY A 80 -2.70 20.31 -3.59
CA GLY A 80 -1.33 19.79 -3.45
C GLY A 80 -1.11 18.37 -4.00
N HIS A 81 -2.11 17.80 -4.71
CA HIS A 81 -2.00 16.43 -5.24
C HIS A 81 -0.92 16.32 -6.31
N VAL A 82 -0.69 17.37 -7.11
CA VAL A 82 0.32 17.34 -8.18
C VAL A 82 1.73 17.14 -7.64
N ASP A 83 2.06 17.76 -6.50
CA ASP A 83 3.42 17.72 -5.96
C ASP A 83 3.64 16.55 -4.99
N ALA A 84 2.62 16.18 -4.20
CA ALA A 84 2.75 15.20 -3.13
C ALA A 84 2.36 13.76 -3.52
N PHE A 85 1.50 13.55 -4.52
CA PHE A 85 1.01 12.22 -4.89
C PHE A 85 1.96 11.52 -5.87
N ASN A 86 3.20 11.27 -5.43
CA ASN A 86 4.23 10.61 -6.23
C ASN A 86 4.91 9.51 -5.41
N ASP A 87 4.89 8.28 -5.90
CA ASP A 87 5.60 7.16 -5.29
C ASP A 87 7.03 7.06 -5.85
N PRO A 88 8.08 6.92 -5.02
CA PRO A 88 9.46 6.77 -5.49
C PRO A 88 9.64 5.42 -6.21
N LEU A 89 10.00 5.49 -7.50
CA LEU A 89 10.26 4.34 -8.35
C LEU A 89 11.76 4.22 -8.64
N ILE A 90 12.27 2.99 -8.55
CA ILE A 90 13.65 2.64 -8.88
C ILE A 90 13.62 1.78 -10.14
N ASP A 91 14.38 2.21 -11.15
CA ASP A 91 14.54 1.49 -12.40
C ASP A 91 15.82 0.64 -12.38
N ASN A 92 15.68 -0.65 -12.69
CA ASN A 92 16.84 -1.51 -12.93
C ASN A 92 17.21 -1.47 -14.41
N LYS A 93 18.43 -1.03 -14.72
CA LYS A 93 18.93 -0.86 -16.11
C LYS A 93 19.06 -2.16 -16.88
N ASP A 94 19.28 -3.28 -16.19
CA ASP A 94 19.50 -4.59 -16.81
C ASP A 94 18.18 -5.31 -17.08
N SER A 95 17.24 -5.25 -16.13
CA SER A 95 15.93 -5.91 -16.26
C SER A 95 14.84 -5.02 -16.87
N LYS A 96 15.08 -3.71 -17.00
CA LYS A 96 14.12 -2.67 -17.43
C LYS A 96 12.79 -2.67 -16.65
N LYS A 97 12.76 -3.33 -15.49
CA LYS A 97 11.59 -3.35 -14.60
C LYS A 97 11.66 -2.17 -13.63
N ARG A 98 10.51 -1.58 -13.36
CA ARG A 98 10.33 -0.53 -12.37
C ARG A 98 9.86 -1.16 -11.07
N TYR A 99 10.50 -0.80 -9.97
CA TYR A 99 10.15 -1.27 -8.65
C TYR A 99 9.80 -0.09 -7.74
N ARG A 100 8.83 -0.28 -6.85
CA ARG A 100 8.58 0.68 -5.78
C ARG A 100 9.70 0.59 -4.76
N ALA A 101 10.30 1.74 -4.43
CA ALA A 101 11.45 1.78 -3.51
C ALA A 101 11.09 1.24 -2.12
N ASP A 102 9.90 1.57 -1.62
CA ASP A 102 9.46 1.22 -0.27
C ASP A 102 9.37 -0.31 -0.11
N VAL A 103 8.75 -1.00 -1.08
CA VAL A 103 8.59 -2.46 -1.07
C VAL A 103 9.95 -3.17 -1.06
N LEU A 104 10.92 -2.67 -1.84
CA LEU A 104 12.26 -3.27 -1.86
C LEU A 104 12.99 -3.12 -0.52
N ILE A 105 12.80 -2.00 0.16
CA ILE A 105 13.41 -1.75 1.47
C ILE A 105 12.74 -2.64 2.52
N GLU A 106 11.41 -2.71 2.52
CA GLU A 106 10.63 -3.58 3.43
C GLU A 106 11.01 -5.05 3.26
N ASP A 107 11.12 -5.53 2.02
CA ASP A 107 11.55 -6.90 1.72
C ASP A 107 12.97 -7.21 2.22
N GLN A 108 13.87 -6.23 2.20
CA GLN A 108 15.23 -6.41 2.72
C GLN A 108 15.25 -6.40 4.25
N LEU A 109 14.49 -5.49 4.88
CA LEU A 109 14.35 -5.44 6.33
C LEU A 109 13.78 -6.76 6.88
N ALA A 110 12.72 -7.29 6.26
CA ALA A 110 12.15 -8.58 6.64
C ALA A 110 13.18 -9.72 6.57
N LYS A 111 14.04 -9.73 5.53
CA LYS A 111 15.13 -10.73 5.41
C LYS A 111 16.18 -10.59 6.50
N TYR A 112 16.48 -9.37 6.94
CA TYR A 112 17.38 -9.14 8.06
C TYR A 112 16.76 -9.61 9.37
N ASP A 113 15.48 -9.30 9.60
CA ASP A 113 14.74 -9.75 10.80
C ASP A 113 14.68 -11.28 10.86
N ASP A 114 14.42 -11.97 9.75
CA ASP A 114 14.42 -13.43 9.68
C ASP A 114 15.79 -14.04 10.00
N LYS A 115 16.88 -13.39 9.58
CA LYS A 115 18.25 -13.83 9.90
C LYS A 115 18.54 -13.64 11.39
N ILE A 116 18.20 -12.47 11.93
CA ILE A 116 18.36 -12.17 13.36
C ILE A 116 17.57 -13.16 14.21
N ASN A 117 16.32 -13.44 13.87
CA ASN A 117 15.47 -14.39 14.59
C ASN A 117 16.05 -15.82 14.57
N LYS A 118 16.63 -16.25 13.44
CA LYS A 118 17.32 -17.55 13.34
C LYS A 118 18.60 -17.61 14.18
N GLU A 119 19.35 -16.51 14.28
CA GLU A 119 20.54 -16.42 15.13
C GLU A 119 20.18 -16.42 16.61
N VAL A 120 19.14 -15.68 17.02
CA VAL A 120 18.61 -15.68 18.39
C VAL A 120 18.09 -17.05 18.79
N ALA A 121 17.40 -17.77 17.88
CA ALA A 121 16.93 -19.13 18.14
C ALA A 121 18.08 -20.16 18.26
N LYS A 122 19.22 -19.90 17.62
CA LYS A 122 20.43 -20.73 17.72
C LYS A 122 21.30 -20.40 18.93
N ALA A 123 21.11 -19.25 19.56
CA ALA A 123 21.86 -18.88 20.75
C ALA A 123 21.41 -19.72 21.96
N PRO A 124 22.32 -20.34 22.71
CA PRO A 124 21.96 -21.08 23.92
C PRO A 124 21.33 -20.13 24.94
N ARG A 125 20.25 -20.59 25.60
CA ARG A 125 19.54 -19.86 26.66
C ARG A 125 20.46 -19.64 27.86
N GLY A 126 21.23 -18.56 27.83
CA GLY A 126 22.21 -18.24 28.87
C GLY A 126 23.20 -17.15 28.44
N SER A 127 22.72 -15.98 28.03
CA SER A 127 23.49 -14.73 28.18
C SER A 127 22.52 -13.53 28.15
N GLU A 128 22.16 -13.07 29.34
CA GLU A 128 21.45 -11.81 29.55
C GLU A 128 22.40 -10.61 29.29
N THR A 129 22.82 -10.37 28.06
CA THR A 129 23.49 -9.11 27.69
C THR A 129 23.31 -8.79 26.21
N LEU A 130 22.07 -8.66 25.73
CA LEU A 130 21.82 -8.07 24.41
C LEU A 130 20.55 -7.21 24.34
N SER A 131 19.96 -6.83 25.49
CA SER A 131 18.84 -5.88 25.53
C SER A 131 19.31 -4.42 25.63
N THR A 132 20.51 -4.15 26.16
CA THR A 132 21.03 -2.77 26.36
C THR A 132 21.58 -2.11 25.09
N LYS A 133 21.82 -2.87 24.00
CA LYS A 133 22.20 -2.30 22.69
C LYS A 133 21.01 -2.10 21.73
N ARG A 134 19.77 -2.26 22.20
CA ARG A 134 18.57 -1.93 21.40
C ARG A 134 18.29 -0.43 21.29
N SER A 135 18.75 0.39 22.23
CA SER A 135 18.38 1.83 22.30
C SER A 135 19.27 2.77 21.50
N SER A 136 20.46 2.35 21.05
CA SER A 136 21.41 3.22 20.33
C SER A 136 21.54 2.94 18.83
N ALA A 137 20.77 1.99 18.28
CA ALA A 137 20.93 1.48 16.91
C ALA A 137 19.65 1.47 16.07
N LEU A 138 18.59 2.17 16.50
CA LEU A 138 17.67 2.73 15.52
C LEU A 138 18.35 3.99 14.98
N PRO A 139 18.70 4.07 13.69
CA PRO A 139 18.96 5.36 13.10
C PRO A 139 17.60 6.05 12.97
N THR A 140 17.06 6.56 14.08
CA THR A 140 16.06 7.62 14.09
C THR A 140 16.55 8.81 13.27
N ASP A 141 17.87 8.93 13.09
CA ASP A 141 18.50 9.83 12.13
C ASP A 141 18.35 9.43 10.66
N ALA A 142 18.21 8.17 10.25
CA ALA A 142 18.08 7.83 8.83
C ALA A 142 16.69 8.21 8.27
N CYS A 143 15.64 7.93 9.03
CA CYS A 143 14.27 8.31 8.66
C CYS A 143 14.10 9.85 8.62
N TRP A 144 14.73 10.58 9.55
CA TRP A 144 14.73 12.05 9.54
C TRP A 144 15.72 12.69 8.54
N ARG A 145 16.83 12.03 8.19
CA ARG A 145 17.85 12.56 7.26
C ARG A 145 17.44 12.37 5.79
N ILE A 146 16.68 11.32 5.45
CA ILE A 146 16.02 11.21 4.14
C ILE A 146 14.93 12.27 4.02
N ARG A 147 14.12 12.48 5.07
CA ARG A 147 13.09 13.54 5.10
C ARG A 147 13.69 14.96 4.98
N ARG A 148 14.87 15.23 5.56
CA ARG A 148 15.58 16.52 5.42
C ARG A 148 16.29 16.71 4.07
N ASN A 149 16.77 15.65 3.42
CA ASN A 149 17.39 15.76 2.10
C ASN A 149 16.36 15.87 0.97
N ALA A 150 15.16 15.32 1.12
CA ALA A 150 14.06 15.52 0.17
C ALA A 150 13.63 17.00 0.10
N THR A 151 13.58 17.71 1.24
CA THR A 151 13.29 19.16 1.28
C THR A 151 14.44 20.03 0.76
N ARG A 152 15.67 19.50 0.67
CA ARG A 152 16.83 20.24 0.17
C ARG A 152 17.00 20.13 -1.35
N CYS A 153 16.46 19.09 -1.98
CA CYS A 153 16.44 18.96 -3.44
C CYS A 153 15.38 19.83 -4.13
N THR A 154 14.31 20.27 -3.44
CA THR A 154 13.31 21.16 -4.03
C THR A 154 13.75 22.63 -4.07
N ASN A 155 14.74 23.03 -3.27
CA ASN A 155 15.25 24.42 -3.23
C ASN A 155 16.54 24.63 -4.03
N ALA A 156 16.94 23.66 -4.85
CA ALA A 156 18.10 23.75 -5.74
C ALA A 156 17.67 23.64 -7.22
N LEU A 157 16.68 24.41 -7.62
CA LEU A 157 16.43 24.72 -9.04
C LEU A 157 16.77 26.20 -9.28
N PRO A 158 17.70 26.53 -10.19
CA PRO A 158 17.92 27.90 -10.61
C PRO A 158 16.68 28.37 -11.38
N GLY A 159 16.28 29.62 -11.15
CA GLY A 159 14.99 30.15 -11.55
C GLY A 159 14.62 29.96 -13.02
N ARG A 160 13.34 29.61 -13.22
CA ARG A 160 12.44 30.19 -14.21
C ARG A 160 11.00 29.83 -13.86
#